data_AF-A0A9W7YAB5-F1
#
_entry.id   AF-A0A9W7YAB5-F1
#
_cell.length_a   1.000
_cell.length_b   1.000
_cell.length_c   1.000
_cell.angle_alpha   90.00
_cell.angle_beta   90.00
_cell.angle_gamma   90.00
#
_symmetry.space_group_name_H-M   'P 1'
#
loop_
_entity.id
_entity.type
_entity.pdbx_description
1 polymer ?
#
loop_
_entity_poly.entity_id
_entity_poly.type
_entity_poly.pdbx_seq_one_letter_code
_entity_poly.pdbx_strand_id
1 'polypeptide(L)' 'ESSIETPELTVAVLPRSGSIALLQMESRLHSSKLEDVMDLAVEGCKHIHKKLDEAVLAAAADLAAKLSH' A
#
# COMPACT_ATOMS: atom_id res chain seq x y z
N GLU A 1 -9.97 -11.68 11.96
CA GLU A 1 -9.88 -11.84 13.42
C GLU A 1 -9.57 -10.48 14.02
N SER A 2 -10.48 -9.95 14.83
CA SER A 2 -10.28 -8.70 15.56
C SER A 2 -10.00 -9.07 17.02
N SER A 3 -8.81 -9.61 17.27
CA SER A 3 -8.32 -9.91 18.62
C SER A 3 -7.80 -8.61 19.23
N ILE A 4 -8.28 -8.30 20.42
CA ILE A 4 -8.26 -6.99 21.11
C ILE A 4 -6.84 -6.47 21.49
N GLU A 5 -5.76 -7.06 20.98
CA GLU A 5 -4.39 -6.75 21.42
C GLU A 5 -3.40 -6.39 20.29
N THR A 6 -3.76 -6.55 19.01
CA THR A 6 -2.89 -6.12 17.91
C THR A 6 -3.19 -4.69 17.48
N PRO A 7 -2.23 -3.76 17.53
CA PRO A 7 -2.44 -2.40 17.07
C PRO A 7 -2.66 -2.37 15.56
N GLU A 8 -3.77 -1.75 15.14
CA GLU A 8 -4.11 -1.50 13.75
C GLU A 8 -3.58 -0.12 13.30
N LEU A 9 -2.89 -0.13 12.15
CA LEU A 9 -2.42 1.05 11.43
C LEU A 9 -2.75 0.91 9.94
N THR A 10 -3.49 1.87 9.41
CA THR A 10 -3.81 1.97 7.98
C THR A 10 -2.99 3.10 7.35
N VAL A 11 -2.28 2.79 6.27
CA VAL A 11 -1.38 3.73 5.56
C VAL A 11 -1.69 3.72 4.07
N ALA A 12 -1.73 4.90 3.46
CA ALA A 12 -1.71 5.05 2.00
C ALA A 12 -0.54 5.93 1.58
N VAL A 13 0.23 5.47 0.58
CA VAL A 13 1.45 6.13 0.11
C VAL A 13 1.33 6.45 -1.37
N LEU A 14 1.74 7.65 -1.76
CA LEU A 14 1.93 8.02 -3.15
C LEU A 14 3.22 7.37 -3.67
N PRO A 15 3.14 6.41 -4.60
CA PRO A 15 4.27 5.56 -4.97
C PRO A 15 5.43 6.33 -5.63
N ARG A 16 5.11 7.44 -6.30
CA ARG A 16 6.11 8.26 -7.03
C ARG A 16 6.93 9.18 -6.12
N SER A 17 6.31 9.77 -5.10
CA SER A 17 6.98 10.69 -4.18
C SER A 17 7.35 10.05 -2.85
N GLY A 18 6.78 8.88 -2.53
CA GLY A 18 6.88 8.26 -1.21
C GLY A 18 6.10 9.00 -0.12
N SER A 19 5.31 10.03 -0.48
CA SER A 19 4.56 10.83 0.48
C SER A 19 3.36 10.05 1.02
N ILE A 20 3.10 10.18 2.32
CA ILE A 20 1.93 9.58 2.97
C ILE A 20 0.71 10.44 2.64
N ALA A 21 -0.28 9.84 1.98
CA ALA A 21 -1.56 10.48 1.66
C ALA A 21 -2.60 10.27 2.77
N LEU A 22 -2.52 9.14 3.48
CA LEU A 22 -3.42 8.79 4.59
C LEU A 22 -2.65 8.02 5.66
N LEU A 23 -2.89 8.37 6.92
CA LEU A 23 -2.45 7.63 8.09
C LEU A 23 -3.60 7.59 9.09
N GLN A 24 -4.07 6.40 9.43
CA GLN A 24 -5.11 6.18 10.44
C GLN A 24 -4.66 5.11 11.42
N MET A 25 -4.82 5.37 12.72
CA MET A 25 -4.48 4.44 13.79
C MET A 25 -5.67 4.36 14.74
N GLU A 26 -6.27 3.17 14.86
CA GLU A 26 -7.47 2.95 15.68
C GLU A 26 -7.14 2.40 17.08
N SER A 27 -5.84 2.24 17.38
CA SER A 27 -5.33 1.53 18.55
C SER A 27 -4.19 2.29 19.23
N ARG A 28 -3.79 1.88 20.43
CA ARG A 28 -2.63 2.46 21.12
C ARG A 28 -1.36 1.74 20.69
N LEU A 29 -0.44 2.48 20.09
CA LEU A 29 0.90 2.01 19.75
C LEU A 29 1.95 2.79 20.54
N HIS A 30 2.94 2.10 21.11
CA HIS A 30 4.07 2.77 21.75
C HIS A 30 4.90 3.51 20.70
N SER A 31 5.32 4.75 20.98
CA SER A 31 6.03 5.59 20.00
C SER A 31 7.28 4.95 19.42
N SER A 32 7.98 4.13 20.22
CA SER A 32 9.17 3.38 19.78
C SER A 32 8.89 2.30 18.73
N LYS A 33 7.61 1.97 18.48
CA LYS A 33 7.19 0.98 17.47
C LYS A 33 6.49 1.62 16.28
N LEU A 34 6.18 2.90 16.36
CA LEU A 34 5.50 3.61 15.28
C LEU A 34 6.37 3.66 14.02
N GLU A 35 7.65 3.98 14.17
CA GLU A 35 8.60 4.05 13.05
C GLU A 35 8.75 2.69 12.34
N ASP A 36 9.08 1.63 13.11
CA ASP A 36 9.19 0.25 12.60
C ASP A 36 7.95 -0.20 11.80
N VAL A 37 6.75 0.05 12.35
CA VAL A 37 5.48 -0.38 11.72
C VAL A 37 5.15 0.49 10.50
N MET A 38 5.47 1.78 10.55
CA MET A 38 5.23 2.70 9.43
C MET A 38 6.15 2.37 8.25
N ASP A 39 7.42 2.08 8.51
CA ASP A 39 8.38 1.66 7.47
C ASP A 39 7.95 0.35 6.81
N LEU A 40 7.50 -0.62 7.61
CA LEU A 40 6.95 -1.88 7.09
C LEU A 40 5.68 -1.65 6.25
N ALA A 41 4.78 -0.77 6.69
CA ALA A 41 3.58 -0.43 5.94
C ALA A 41 3.92 0.25 4.61
N VAL A 42 4.89 1.16 4.60
CA VAL A 42 5.38 1.85 3.39
C VAL A 42 6.01 0.85 2.42
N GLU A 43 6.81 -0.09 2.91
CA GLU A 43 7.37 -1.18 2.10
C GLU A 43 6.25 -2.05 1.49
N GLY A 44 5.26 -2.42 2.30
CA GLY A 44 4.07 -3.13 1.85
C GLY A 44 3.32 -2.39 0.73
N CYS A 45 3.11 -1.08 0.88
CA CYS A 45 2.50 -0.24 -0.16
C CYS A 45 3.31 -0.25 -1.47
N LYS A 46 4.64 -0.26 -1.41
CA LYS A 46 5.49 -0.34 -2.61
C LYS A 46 5.34 -1.68 -3.33
N HIS A 47 5.26 -2.79 -2.58
CA HIS A 47 5.03 -4.11 -3.16
C HIS A 47 3.63 -4.22 -3.80
N ILE A 48 2.61 -3.70 -3.13
CA ILE A 48 1.24 -3.64 -3.68
C ILE A 48 1.22 -2.79 -4.95
N HIS A 49 1.85 -1.61 -4.94
CA HIS A 49 1.93 -0.76 -6.11
C HIS A 49 2.55 -1.48 -7.31
N LYS A 50 3.67 -2.19 -7.12
CA LYS A 50 4.30 -2.98 -8.20
C LYS A 50 3.33 -3.99 -8.81
N LYS A 51 2.55 -4.69 -7.98
CA LYS A 51 1.56 -5.65 -8.46
C LYS A 51 0.40 -5.01 -9.20
N LEU A 52 -0.08 -3.89 -8.72
CA LEU A 52 -1.13 -3.13 -9.39
C LEU A 52 -0.64 -2.57 -10.74
N ASP A 53 0.58 -2.04 -10.80
CA ASP A 53 1.19 -1.50 -12.02
C ASP A 53 1.39 -2.60 -13.08
N GLU A 54 1.92 -3.76 -12.69
CA GLU A 54 2.04 -4.95 -13.56
C GLU A 54 0.67 -5.35 -14.15
N ALA A 55 -0.38 -5.36 -13.31
CA ALA A 55 -1.72 -5.74 -13.75
C ALA A 55 -2.35 -4.69 -14.69
N VAL A 56 -2.18 -3.40 -14.41
CA VAL A 56 -2.69 -2.31 -15.26
C VAL A 56 -2.00 -2.31 -16.62
N LEU A 57 -0.67 -2.48 -16.65
CA LEU A 57 0.09 -2.56 -17.90
C LEU A 57 -0.32 -3.77 -18.74
N ALA A 58 -0.50 -4.94 -18.12
CA ALA A 58 -0.96 -6.14 -18.81
C ALA A 58 -2.36 -5.95 -19.42
N ALA A 59 -3.29 -5.35 -18.66
CA ALA A 59 -4.64 -5.06 -19.14
C ALA A 59 -4.64 -4.03 -20.28
N ALA A 60 -3.82 -2.99 -20.18
CA ALA A 60 -3.68 -1.97 -21.22
C ALA A 60 -3.10 -2.55 -22.52
N ALA A 61 -2.10 -3.43 -22.42
CA ALA A 61 -1.51 -4.10 -23.57
C ALA A 61 -2.50 -5.04 -24.28
N ASP A 62 -3.27 -5.83 -23.53
CA ASP A 62 -4.33 -6.69 -24.08
C ASP A 62 -5.40 -5.87 -24.81
N LEU A 63 -5.83 -4.76 -24.22
CA LEU A 63 -6.78 -3.85 -24.86
C LEU A 63 -6.22 -3.24 -26.16
N ALA A 64 -4.96 -2.80 -26.15
CA ALA A 64 -4.31 -2.24 -27.32
C ALA A 64 -4.20 -3.27 -28.46
N ALA A 65 -3.87 -4.52 -28.15
CA ALA A 65 -3.82 -5.61 -29.13
C ALA A 65 -5.19 -5.86 -29.77
N LYS A 66 -6.27 -5.85 -28.97
CA LYS A 66 -7.64 -6.03 -29.46
C LYS A 66 -8.14 -4.89 -30.34
N LEU A 67 -7.68 -3.65 -30.10
CA LEU A 67 -8.04 -2.49 -30.91
C LEU A 67 -7.28 -2.40 -32.24
N SER A 68 -6.17 -3.13 -32.37
CA SER A 68 -5.37 -3.20 -33.60
C SER A 68 -5.86 -4.24 -34.61
N HIS A 69 -6.90 -5.00 -34.26
CA HIS A 69 -7.60 -5.98 -35.10
C HIS A 69 -8.99 -5.47 -35.51
#